data_AF-A0A1B9PGV8-F1
#
_entry.id   AF-A0A1B9PGV8-F1
#
_cell.length_a   1.000
_cell.length_b   1.000
_cell.length_c   1.000
_cell.angle_alpha   90.00
_cell.angle_beta   90.00
_cell.angle_gamma   90.00
#
_symmetry.space_group_name_H-M   'P 1'
#
loop_
_entity.id
_entity.type
_entity.pdbx_description
1 polymer ?
#
loop_
_entity_poly.entity_id
_entity_poly.type
_entity_poly.pdbx_seq_one_letter_code
_entity_poly.pdbx_strand_id
1 'polypeptide(L)'
;MKDPDIEFHKWKNERKRGMISYMTRSSSLALFGLLVGHILAGFIFPSSVWYLSSIQESAIYITIAIGVLIPISLISWFFRERKYQKHLSKLKRT
;
A
#
# COMPACT_ATOMS: atom_id res chain seq x y z
N MET A 1 -8.54 -23.14 9.89
CA MET A 1 -7.66 -23.19 8.71
C MET A 1 -8.28 -22.29 7.65
N LYS A 2 -7.51 -21.37 7.07
CA LYS A 2 -8.03 -20.43 6.07
C LYS A 2 -7.92 -21.10 4.71
N ASP A 3 -9.04 -21.36 4.06
CA ASP A 3 -9.06 -22.11 2.80
C ASP A 3 -8.17 -21.41 1.74
N PRO A 4 -7.11 -22.07 1.26
CA PRO A 4 -6.20 -21.47 0.30
C PRO A 4 -6.93 -21.03 -0.98
N ASP A 5 -7.95 -21.77 -1.37
CA ASP A 5 -8.72 -21.54 -2.60
C ASP A 5 -9.51 -20.23 -2.58
N ILE A 6 -9.99 -19.81 -1.40
CA ILE A 6 -10.70 -18.53 -1.22
C ILE A 6 -9.71 -17.36 -1.36
N GLU A 7 -8.51 -17.46 -0.79
CA GLU A 7 -7.46 -16.45 -0.97
C GLU A 7 -7.02 -16.36 -2.44
N PHE A 8 -6.96 -17.49 -3.15
CA PHE A 8 -6.62 -17.52 -4.57
C PHE A 8 -7.70 -16.91 -5.46
N HIS A 9 -8.98 -17.17 -5.19
CA HIS A 9 -10.08 -16.52 -5.92
C HIS A 9 -10.07 -15.00 -5.71
N LYS A 10 -9.82 -14.56 -4.48
CA LYS A 10 -9.72 -13.14 -4.15
C LYS A 10 -8.55 -12.47 -4.88
N TRP A 11 -7.38 -13.12 -4.88
CA TRP A 11 -6.20 -12.66 -5.62
C TRP A 11 -6.42 -12.63 -7.14
N LYS A 12 -7.10 -13.64 -7.71
CA LYS A 12 -7.44 -13.69 -9.15
C LYS A 12 -8.33 -12.50 -9.55
N ASN A 13 -9.29 -12.12 -8.71
CA ASN A 13 -10.14 -10.96 -8.94
C ASN A 13 -9.38 -9.63 -8.76
N GLU A 14 -8.48 -9.53 -7.79
CA GLU A 14 -7.60 -8.36 -7.62
C GLU A 14 -6.63 -8.21 -8.80
N ARG A 15 -6.08 -9.30 -9.31
CA ARG A 15 -5.21 -9.31 -10.49
C ARG A 15 -5.90 -8.75 -11.74
N LYS A 16 -7.19 -9.08 -11.94
CA LYS A 16 -8.00 -8.53 -13.05
C LYS A 16 -8.17 -7.01 -12.98
N ARG A 17 -8.14 -6.41 -11.77
CA ARG A 17 -8.18 -4.95 -11.60
C ARG A 17 -6.84 -4.27 -11.91
N GLY A 18 -5.77 -5.05 -12.04
CA GLY A 18 -4.45 -4.59 -12.43
C GLY A 18 -3.58 -4.09 -11.27
N MET A 19 -2.28 -4.14 -11.50
CA MET A 19 -1.25 -3.77 -10.52
C MET A 19 -1.40 -2.32 -10.04
N ILE A 20 -1.76 -1.41 -10.95
CA ILE A 20 -1.93 0.02 -10.66
C ILE A 20 -3.08 0.23 -9.67
N SER A 21 -4.20 -0.47 -9.82
CA SER A 21 -5.36 -0.36 -8.91
C SER A 21 -5.04 -0.88 -7.50
N TYR A 22 -4.19 -1.90 -7.40
CA TYR A 22 -3.70 -2.40 -6.11
C TYR A 22 -2.78 -1.39 -5.42
N MET A 23 -1.81 -0.84 -6.17
CA MET A 23 -0.88 0.16 -5.65
C MET A 23 -1.58 1.44 -5.23
N THR A 24 -2.54 1.95 -6.01
CA THR A 24 -3.30 3.15 -5.64
C THR A 24 -4.13 2.92 -4.40
N ARG A 25 -4.75 1.75 -4.22
CA ARG A 25 -5.55 1.43 -3.02
C ARG A 25 -4.70 1.24 -1.77
N SER A 26 -3.52 0.62 -1.88
CA SER A 26 -2.62 0.49 -0.73
C SER A 26 -2.01 1.82 -0.34
N SER A 27 -1.59 2.61 -1.33
CA SER A 27 -0.94 3.90 -1.10
C SER A 27 -1.94 4.97 -0.67
N SER A 28 -3.19 4.94 -1.14
CA SER A 28 -4.21 5.90 -0.71
C SER A 28 -4.55 5.77 0.76
N LEU A 29 -4.60 4.55 1.31
CA LEU A 29 -4.84 4.32 2.73
C LEU A 29 -3.71 4.89 3.60
N ALA A 30 -2.45 4.68 3.17
CA ALA A 30 -1.27 5.21 3.85
C ALA A 30 -1.22 6.75 3.78
N LEU A 31 -1.52 7.33 2.62
CA LEU A 31 -1.63 8.78 2.43
C LEU A 31 -2.74 9.39 3.29
N PHE A 32 -3.89 8.71 3.40
CA PHE A 32 -4.96 9.14 4.31
C PHE A 32 -4.51 9.16 5.77
N GLY A 33 -3.79 8.13 6.22
CA GLY A 33 -3.25 8.08 7.58
C GLY A 33 -2.28 9.23 7.86
N LEU A 34 -1.40 9.54 6.90
CA LEU A 34 -0.47 10.68 7.01
C LEU A 34 -1.21 12.01 7.06
N LEU A 35 -2.21 12.23 6.20
CA LEU A 35 -3.01 13.45 6.19
C LEU A 35 -3.76 13.67 7.51
N VAL A 36 -4.41 12.62 8.02
CA VAL A 36 -5.16 12.69 9.28
C VAL A 36 -4.23 12.96 10.46
N GLY A 37 -3.08 12.27 10.53
CA GLY A 37 -2.08 12.50 11.58
C GLY A 37 -1.51 13.92 11.53
N HIS A 38 -1.27 14.45 10.32
CA HIS A 38 -0.79 15.81 10.13
C HIS A 38 -1.82 16.85 10.58
N ILE A 39 -3.09 16.69 10.23
CA ILE A 39 -4.18 17.59 10.67
C ILE A 39 -4.29 17.57 12.20
N LEU A 40 -4.28 16.38 12.82
CA LEU A 40 -4.35 16.24 14.27
C LEU A 40 -3.17 16.92 14.99
N ALA A 41 -1.96 16.78 14.45
CA ALA A 41 -0.78 17.45 15.01
C ALA A 41 -0.92 18.98 15.00
N GLY A 42 -1.51 19.55 13.94
CA GLY A 42 -1.78 20.98 13.84
C GLY A 42 -2.83 21.50 14.83
N PHE A 43 -3.83 20.67 15.15
CA PHE A 43 -4.81 20.98 16.20
C PHE A 43 -4.20 20.96 17.60
N ILE A 44 -3.24 20.08 17.87
CA ILE A 44 -2.61 19.93 19.19
C ILE A 44 -1.54 20.99 19.44
N PHE A 45 -0.80 21.41 18.40
CA PHE A 45 0.29 22.38 18.49
C PHE A 45 0.05 23.62 17.62
N PRO A 46 -0.89 24.51 17.99
CA PRO A 46 -1.21 25.71 17.23
C PRO A 46 -0.11 26.77 17.44
N SER A 47 1.02 26.60 16.77
CA SER A 47 2.08 27.60 16.70
C SER A 47 2.35 27.99 15.25
N SER A 48 2.65 29.26 14.99
CA SER A 48 3.00 29.76 13.65
C SER A 48 4.24 29.05 13.06
N VAL A 49 5.10 28.50 13.92
CA VAL A 49 6.27 27.70 13.57
C VAL A 49 5.86 26.35 12.95
N TRP A 50 4.76 25.74 13.44
CA TRP A 50 4.25 24.47 12.94
C TRP A 50 3.87 24.54 11.46
N TYR A 51 3.22 25.62 11.02
CA TYR A 51 2.80 25.79 9.63
C TYR A 51 3.97 25.90 8.64
N LEU A 52 5.08 26.53 9.05
CA LEU A 52 6.28 26.68 8.23
C LEU A 52 7.09 25.38 8.15
N SER A 53 7.23 24.64 9.25
CA SER A 53 7.85 23.31 9.25
C SER A 53 6.98 22.27 8.53
N SER A 54 5.65 22.42 8.56
CA SER A 54 4.71 21.50 7.90
C SER A 54 4.91 21.40 6.39
N ILE A 55 5.31 22.46 5.69
CA ILE A 55 5.54 22.42 4.23
C ILE A 55 6.80 21.60 3.90
N GLN A 56 7.88 21.76 4.66
CA GLN A 56 9.11 20.99 4.46
C GLN A 56 8.93 19.52 4.89
N GLU A 57 8.24 19.28 6.01
CA GLU A 57 7.94 17.95 6.49
C GLU A 57 7.00 17.18 5.53
N SER A 58 6.00 17.83 4.95
CA SER A 58 5.10 17.19 3.99
C SER A 58 5.83 16.75 2.71
N ALA A 59 6.82 17.51 2.23
CA ALA A 59 7.68 17.07 1.11
C ALA A 59 8.50 15.81 1.46
N ILE A 60 9.03 15.74 2.69
CA ILE A 60 9.74 14.55 3.19
C ILE A 60 8.79 13.36 3.31
N TYR A 61 7.59 13.54 3.87
CA TYR A 61 6.59 12.48 3.97
C TYR A 61 6.15 11.97 2.60
N ILE A 62 5.98 12.85 1.60
CA ILE A 62 5.67 12.45 0.22
C ILE A 62 6.83 11.65 -0.38
N THR A 63 8.07 12.07 -0.12
CA THR A 63 9.28 11.39 -0.63
C THR A 63 9.43 10.01 -0.03
N ILE A 64 9.19 9.87 1.29
CA ILE A 64 9.19 8.56 1.97
C ILE A 64 8.02 7.71 1.47
N ALA A 65 6.83 8.29 1.32
CA ALA A 65 5.65 7.58 0.83
C ALA A 65 5.91 7.01 -0.57
N ILE A 66 6.41 7.81 -1.51
CA ILE A 66 6.74 7.36 -2.86
C ILE A 66 7.92 6.38 -2.84
N GLY A 67 8.99 6.71 -2.13
CA GLY A 67 10.23 5.93 -2.07
C GLY A 67 10.10 4.59 -1.36
N VAL A 68 9.13 4.42 -0.46
CA VAL A 68 8.97 3.20 0.35
C VAL A 68 7.68 2.44 0.01
N LEU A 69 6.52 3.11 -0.13
CA LEU A 69 5.25 2.40 -0.38
C LEU A 69 5.19 1.79 -1.78
N ILE A 70 5.77 2.44 -2.79
CA ILE A 70 5.81 1.92 -4.16
C ILE A 70 6.64 0.63 -4.24
N PRO A 71 7.91 0.58 -3.79
CA PRO A 71 8.66 -0.67 -3.83
C PRO A 71 8.08 -1.75 -2.92
N ILE A 72 7.56 -1.43 -1.74
CA ILE A 72 6.90 -2.42 -0.87
C ILE A 72 5.66 -3.02 -1.55
N SER A 73 4.82 -2.19 -2.18
CA SER A 73 3.63 -2.67 -2.88
C SER A 73 3.99 -3.52 -4.11
N LEU A 74 5.05 -3.17 -4.84
CA LEU A 74 5.60 -4.01 -5.92
C LEU A 74 6.11 -5.35 -5.40
N ILE A 75 6.93 -5.36 -4.35
CA ILE A 75 7.48 -6.58 -3.75
C ILE A 75 6.33 -7.48 -3.27
N SER A 76 5.36 -6.92 -2.55
CA SER A 76 4.16 -7.63 -2.09
C SER A 76 3.39 -8.26 -3.25
N TRP A 77 3.23 -7.52 -4.36
CA TRP A 77 2.60 -8.03 -5.58
C TRP A 77 3.37 -9.20 -6.19
N PHE A 78 4.69 -9.08 -6.36
CA PHE A 78 5.54 -10.14 -6.92
C PHE A 78 5.54 -11.40 -6.05
N PHE A 79 5.55 -11.27 -4.73
CA PHE A 79 5.46 -12.40 -3.81
C PHE A 79 4.13 -13.15 -3.95
N ARG A 80 3.01 -12.43 -4.01
CA ARG A 80 1.67 -13.03 -4.20
C ARG A 80 1.54 -13.68 -5.56
N GLU A 81 2.06 -13.04 -6.61
CA GLU A 81 2.07 -13.59 -7.97
C GLU A 81 2.90 -14.86 -8.07
N ARG A 82 4.11 -14.90 -7.49
CA ARG A 82 4.93 -16.12 -7.43
C ARG A 82 4.22 -17.25 -6.68
N LYS A 83 3.55 -16.95 -5.57
CA LYS A 83 2.80 -17.95 -4.79
C LYS A 83 1.62 -18.51 -5.60
N TYR A 84 0.92 -17.66 -6.35
CA TYR A 84 -0.16 -18.06 -7.25
C TYR A 84 0.34 -18.97 -8.39
N GLN A 85 1.43 -18.60 -9.07
CA GLN A 85 2.01 -19.42 -10.15
C GLN A 85 2.46 -20.79 -9.65
N LYS A 86 3.11 -20.86 -8.47
CA LYS A 86 3.47 -22.14 -7.85
C LYS A 86 2.24 -23.01 -7.58
N HIS A 87 1.15 -22.43 -7.11
CA HIS A 87 -0.07 -23.19 -6.84
C HIS A 87 -0.72 -23.72 -8.14
N LEU A 88 -0.82 -22.90 -9.18
CA LEU A 88 -1.26 -23.34 -10.51
C LEU A 88 -0.40 -24.47 -11.09
N SER A 89 0.93 -24.37 -10.94
CA SER A 89 1.84 -25.41 -11.42
C SER A 89 1.69 -26.76 -10.70
N LYS A 90 1.27 -26.74 -9.42
CA LYS A 90 0.94 -27.95 -8.66
C LYS A 90 -0.40 -28.54 -9.11
N LEU A 91 -1.42 -27.70 -9.28
CA LEU A 91 -2.73 -28.13 -9.81
C LEU A 91 -2.62 -28.73 -11.22
N LYS A 92 -1.78 -28.18 -12.10
CA LYS A 92 -1.57 -28.69 -13.47
C LYS A 92 -0.79 -30.02 -13.52
N ARG A 93 -0.09 -30.40 -12.45
CA ARG A 93 0.67 -31.66 -12.34
C ARG A 93 -0.13 -32.80 -11.72
N THR A 94 -1.33 -32.52 -11.21
CA THR A 94 -2.27 -33.51 -10.69
C THR A 94 -3.31 -33.81 -11.77
#